data_AF-A0AAD2FBS1-F1
#
_entry.id   AF-A0AAD2FBS1-F1
#
_cell.length_a   1.000
_cell.length_b   1.000
_cell.length_c   1.000
_cell.angle_alpha   90.00
_cell.angle_beta   90.00
_cell.angle_gamma   90.00
#
_symmetry.space_group_name_H-M   'P 1'
#
loop_
_entity.id
_entity.type
_entity.pdbx_description
1 polymer ?
#
loop_
_entity_poly.entity_id
_entity_poly.type
_entity_poly.pdbx_seq_one_letter_code
_entity_poly.pdbx_strand_id
1 'polypeptide(L)'
;MNNVDDHLASTHETTPLQGTFVASLKEKIRSSIGMDSREQDNNDVNKSNNKNRLNNNSVVIDALESLLHEKISESQLQSNDHSGITTMYHCKQLESWDCGIACLLMVNRWLSTQNKEYSSKMVPEDEKLRETLIGNIGAKSIWTADLVLELHKLLGQGSSADYIFCSKNMGVDESYKDFGYYRDNFARDQERVNDAFVELQTCSTSCFSTSHLPLPLVMNAVSHPNCIAIALVDNTKLHGFDWSEYLGHYVIICGCSSDPSHLDLTTNVQNEDRCLVLKNTGRDDDPTMYVLPSRFERSWRASGTDDDIVFVIRQ
;
A
#
# COMPACT_ATOMS: atom_id res chain seq x y z
N MET A 1 -55.12 -16.10 -48.34
CA MET A 1 -54.66 -17.24 -47.52
C MET A 1 -53.15 -17.16 -47.42
N ASN A 2 -52.68 -16.74 -46.23
CA ASN A 2 -51.37 -16.92 -45.58
C ASN A 2 -50.10 -16.36 -46.27
N ASN A 3 -49.16 -15.69 -45.59
CA ASN A 3 -49.08 -14.96 -44.31
C ASN A 3 -47.66 -14.31 -44.27
N VAL A 4 -47.57 -13.04 -43.82
CA VAL A 4 -46.61 -12.39 -42.87
C VAL A 4 -45.10 -12.56 -43.17
N ASP A 5 -44.31 -11.47 -43.31
CA ASP A 5 -43.68 -10.80 -42.15
C ASP A 5 -43.42 -9.30 -42.31
N ASP A 6 -43.67 -8.60 -41.19
CA ASP A 6 -43.52 -7.19 -40.88
C ASP A 6 -42.05 -6.77 -40.67
N HIS A 7 -41.72 -5.53 -41.06
CA HIS A 7 -40.66 -4.76 -40.40
C HIS A 7 -41.12 -3.30 -40.18
N LEU A 8 -41.52 -3.03 -38.94
CA LEU A 8 -41.76 -1.69 -38.41
C LEU A 8 -40.45 -1.03 -37.97
N ALA A 9 -40.35 0.28 -38.23
CA ALA A 9 -39.36 1.18 -37.68
C ALA A 9 -39.63 1.47 -36.19
N SER A 10 -38.57 1.54 -35.37
CA SER A 10 -38.65 2.09 -34.01
C SER A 10 -37.64 3.19 -33.78
N THR A 11 -38.16 4.37 -33.46
CA THR A 11 -37.49 5.54 -32.91
C THR A 11 -37.07 5.30 -31.46
N HIS A 12 -35.81 5.58 -31.11
CA HIS A 12 -35.35 5.60 -29.72
C HIS A 12 -35.42 7.02 -29.16
N GLU A 13 -36.34 7.23 -28.22
CA GLU A 13 -36.34 8.36 -27.27
C GLU A 13 -35.44 8.04 -26.08
N THR A 14 -34.66 9.03 -25.67
CA THR A 14 -33.78 9.01 -24.49
C THR A 14 -34.48 9.71 -23.32
N THR A 15 -34.62 9.02 -22.19
CA THR A 15 -34.99 9.62 -20.89
C THR A 15 -33.84 9.51 -19.88
N PRO A 16 -33.50 10.59 -19.14
CA PRO A 16 -32.50 10.55 -18.09
C PRO A 16 -33.15 10.23 -16.73
N LEU A 17 -32.68 9.15 -16.08
CA LEU A 17 -32.94 8.87 -14.66
C LEU A 17 -31.59 8.81 -13.93
N GLN A 18 -31.05 9.97 -13.59
CA GLN A 18 -29.95 10.12 -12.62
C GLN A 18 -30.34 11.22 -11.63
N GLY A 19 -30.85 10.82 -10.47
CA GLY A 19 -31.21 11.78 -9.42
C GLY A 19 -31.65 11.15 -8.10
N THR A 20 -32.08 9.89 -8.10
CA THR A 20 -32.68 9.26 -6.92
C THR A 20 -31.76 8.27 -6.18
N PHE A 21 -30.63 7.85 -6.78
CA PHE A 21 -29.78 6.80 -6.19
C PHE A 21 -28.69 7.35 -5.23
N VAL A 22 -28.14 8.54 -5.51
CA VAL A 22 -27.09 9.16 -4.68
C VAL A 22 -27.62 9.58 -3.30
N ALA A 23 -28.90 9.92 -3.20
CA ALA A 23 -29.55 10.21 -1.91
C ALA A 23 -29.75 8.93 -1.07
N SER A 24 -30.00 7.79 -1.71
CA SER A 24 -30.27 6.50 -1.05
C SER A 24 -29.01 5.87 -0.44
N LEU A 25 -27.83 6.10 -1.04
CA LEU A 25 -26.57 5.57 -0.51
C LEU A 25 -26.01 6.39 0.68
N LYS A 26 -26.21 7.71 0.68
CA LYS A 26 -25.90 8.58 1.84
C LYS A 26 -26.78 8.24 3.05
N GLU A 27 -28.03 7.84 2.82
CA GLU A 27 -28.94 7.35 3.87
C GLU A 27 -28.55 5.96 4.39
N LYS A 28 -28.10 5.03 3.54
CA LYS A 28 -27.62 3.70 3.98
C LYS A 28 -26.32 3.75 4.80
N ILE A 29 -25.41 4.67 4.48
CA ILE A 29 -24.20 4.90 5.30
C ILE A 29 -24.58 5.55 6.64
N ARG A 30 -25.62 6.41 6.69
CA ARG A 30 -26.15 6.95 7.95
C ARG A 30 -26.88 5.88 8.79
N SER A 31 -27.62 4.97 8.18
CA SER A 31 -28.39 3.96 8.91
C SER A 31 -27.54 2.83 9.47
N SER A 32 -26.39 2.50 8.85
CA SER A 32 -25.45 1.50 9.38
C SER A 32 -24.59 2.00 10.55
N ILE A 33 -24.64 3.30 10.88
CA ILE A 33 -23.90 3.91 12.01
C ILE A 33 -24.82 4.10 13.25
N GLY A 34 -26.11 3.75 13.15
CA GLY A 34 -27.12 4.09 14.13
C GLY A 34 -27.80 2.91 14.82
N MET A 35 -27.07 2.02 15.48
CA MET A 35 -27.61 1.19 16.59
C MET A 35 -26.51 0.81 17.58
N ASP A 36 -26.18 1.72 18.49
CA ASP A 36 -26.16 1.38 19.92
C ASP A 36 -26.32 2.66 20.73
N SER A 37 -27.53 2.88 21.23
CA SER A 37 -27.87 4.05 22.04
C SER A 37 -27.94 3.65 23.50
N ARG A 38 -26.85 3.93 24.23
CA ARG A 38 -26.84 4.48 25.60
C ARG A 38 -25.39 4.76 26.03
N GLU A 39 -24.92 5.97 25.73
CA GLU A 39 -24.10 6.82 26.61
C GLU A 39 -23.81 8.14 25.87
N GLN A 40 -24.49 9.21 26.32
CA GLN A 40 -24.27 10.57 25.83
C GLN A 40 -23.05 11.16 26.54
N ASP A 41 -22.08 11.62 25.74
CA ASP A 41 -21.18 12.78 25.94
C ASP A 41 -19.77 12.62 25.33
N ASN A 42 -19.66 12.19 24.06
CA ASN A 42 -18.38 12.13 23.32
C ASN A 42 -18.46 12.54 21.83
N ASN A 43 -19.50 13.26 21.41
CA ASN A 43 -19.86 13.39 19.98
C ASN A 43 -19.08 14.42 19.15
N ASP A 44 -18.42 15.41 19.75
CA ASP A 44 -17.75 16.47 18.98
C ASP A 44 -16.31 16.13 18.57
N VAL A 45 -15.59 15.36 19.41
CA VAL A 45 -14.23 14.88 19.09
C VAL A 45 -14.26 13.84 17.97
N ASN A 46 -15.23 12.91 18.00
CA ASN A 46 -15.38 11.88 16.98
C ASN A 46 -15.79 12.43 15.60
N LYS A 47 -16.62 13.48 15.56
CA LYS A 47 -16.97 14.15 14.30
C LYS A 47 -15.80 14.91 13.68
N SER A 48 -15.00 15.60 14.51
CA SER A 48 -13.80 16.31 14.05
C SER A 48 -12.73 15.35 13.51
N ASN A 49 -12.48 14.25 14.23
CA ASN A 49 -11.53 13.22 13.81
C ASN A 49 -11.95 12.52 12.51
N ASN A 50 -13.24 12.20 12.35
CA ASN A 50 -13.73 11.62 11.10
C ASN A 50 -13.61 12.59 9.92
N LYS A 51 -13.88 13.88 10.12
CA LYS A 51 -13.74 14.89 9.06
C LYS A 51 -12.28 15.09 8.63
N ASN A 52 -11.35 15.11 9.57
CA ASN A 52 -9.92 15.21 9.28
C ASN A 52 -9.39 13.96 8.56
N ARG A 53 -9.85 12.76 8.95
CA ARG A 53 -9.52 11.49 8.26
C ARG A 53 -9.99 11.47 6.81
N LEU A 54 -11.25 11.82 6.58
CA LEU A 54 -11.82 11.90 5.23
C LEU A 54 -11.05 12.88 4.35
N ASN A 55 -10.59 14.01 4.92
CA ASN A 55 -9.82 15.01 4.22
C ASN A 55 -8.39 14.56 3.85
N ASN A 56 -7.73 13.77 4.71
CA ASN A 56 -6.39 13.28 4.39
C ASN A 56 -6.43 12.15 3.36
N ASN A 57 -7.44 11.26 3.44
CA ASN A 57 -7.63 10.22 2.44
C ASN A 57 -7.95 10.79 1.05
N SER A 58 -8.75 11.86 0.97
CA SER A 58 -9.03 12.51 -0.33
C SER A 58 -7.76 13.07 -0.98
N VAL A 59 -6.86 13.66 -0.19
CA VAL A 59 -5.59 14.19 -0.71
C VAL A 59 -4.70 13.06 -1.26
N VAL A 60 -4.64 11.92 -0.58
CA VAL A 60 -3.89 10.75 -1.09
C VAL A 60 -4.52 10.20 -2.37
N ILE A 61 -5.85 10.13 -2.44
CA ILE A 61 -6.56 9.72 -3.66
C ILE A 61 -6.23 10.68 -4.81
N ASP A 62 -6.36 11.98 -4.60
CA ASP A 62 -6.07 12.99 -5.62
C ASP A 62 -4.61 12.90 -6.12
N ALA A 63 -3.66 12.66 -5.20
CA ALA A 63 -2.26 12.46 -5.55
C ALA A 63 -2.02 11.19 -6.37
N LEU A 64 -2.64 10.06 -5.98
CA LEU A 64 -2.58 8.81 -6.73
C LEU A 64 -3.22 8.95 -8.12
N GLU A 65 -4.40 9.55 -8.21
CA GLU A 65 -5.08 9.79 -9.49
C GLU A 65 -4.24 10.67 -10.43
N SER A 66 -3.62 11.72 -9.86
CA SER A 66 -2.75 12.61 -10.62
C SER A 66 -1.52 11.89 -11.18
N LEU A 67 -0.88 11.02 -10.40
CA LEU A 67 0.33 10.30 -10.80
C LEU A 67 0.06 9.10 -11.70
N LEU A 68 -1.08 8.44 -11.55
CA LEU A 68 -1.47 7.31 -12.40
C LEU A 68 -2.16 7.76 -13.71
N HIS A 69 -2.51 9.04 -13.82
CA HIS A 69 -3.31 9.59 -14.92
C HIS A 69 -4.65 8.85 -15.14
N GLU A 70 -5.18 8.25 -14.08
CA GLU A 70 -6.42 7.47 -14.09
C GLU A 70 -7.26 7.84 -12.87
N LYS A 71 -8.58 7.95 -13.05
CA LYS A 71 -9.49 8.13 -11.92
C LYS A 71 -9.61 6.86 -11.13
N ILE A 72 -9.39 6.93 -9.83
CA ILE A 72 -9.68 5.87 -8.88
C ILE A 72 -11.13 6.04 -8.46
N SER A 73 -12.08 5.59 -9.29
CA SER A 73 -13.49 5.69 -8.94
C SER A 73 -13.84 4.74 -7.78
N GLU A 74 -14.54 5.25 -6.75
CA GLU A 74 -15.08 4.39 -5.69
C GLU A 74 -16.01 3.28 -6.23
N SER A 75 -16.65 3.51 -7.39
CA SER A 75 -17.48 2.50 -8.06
C SER A 75 -16.67 1.38 -8.74
N GLN A 76 -15.38 1.60 -9.00
CA GLN A 76 -14.45 0.62 -9.56
C GLN A 76 -13.76 -0.24 -8.48
N LEU A 77 -13.82 0.19 -7.21
CA LEU A 77 -13.36 -0.59 -6.04
C LEU A 77 -14.11 -1.94 -5.87
N GLN A 78 -15.23 -2.14 -6.59
CA GLN A 78 -16.05 -3.34 -6.53
C GLN A 78 -16.09 -4.16 -7.83
N SER A 79 -15.44 -3.72 -8.94
CA SER A 79 -15.66 -4.35 -10.25
C SER A 79 -14.47 -4.37 -11.23
N ASN A 80 -13.25 -4.01 -10.84
CA ASN A 80 -12.14 -3.94 -11.80
C ASN A 80 -11.52 -5.32 -12.10
N ASP A 81 -11.81 -5.92 -13.24
CA ASP A 81 -11.20 -7.18 -13.78
C ASP A 81 -9.67 -7.09 -14.05
N HIS A 82 -8.99 -6.07 -13.54
CA HIS A 82 -7.55 -5.89 -13.67
C HIS A 82 -6.81 -6.75 -12.62
N SER A 83 -6.57 -8.01 -12.95
CA SER A 83 -5.49 -8.79 -12.33
C SER A 83 -4.14 -8.30 -12.87
N GLY A 84 -3.72 -7.12 -12.46
CA GLY A 84 -2.39 -6.60 -12.77
C GLY A 84 -1.41 -7.08 -11.72
N ILE A 85 -0.58 -8.08 -12.06
CA ILE A 85 0.61 -8.41 -11.26
C ILE A 85 1.80 -7.78 -11.96
N THR A 86 2.39 -6.79 -11.33
CA THR A 86 3.61 -6.15 -11.80
C THR A 86 4.79 -7.12 -11.65
N THR A 87 5.38 -7.50 -12.77
CA THR A 87 6.59 -8.33 -12.78
C THR A 87 7.77 -7.56 -12.19
N MET A 88 8.42 -8.17 -11.21
CA MET A 88 9.57 -7.59 -10.51
C MET A 88 10.58 -8.67 -10.15
N TYR A 89 11.85 -8.32 -10.28
CA TYR A 89 12.97 -9.16 -9.86
C TYR A 89 13.14 -9.09 -8.35
N HIS A 90 13.18 -10.24 -7.71
CA HIS A 90 13.41 -10.34 -6.29
C HIS A 90 14.88 -10.04 -5.94
N CYS A 91 15.07 -9.33 -4.83
CA CYS A 91 16.34 -9.22 -4.13
C CYS A 91 16.11 -9.75 -2.72
N LYS A 92 16.86 -10.78 -2.33
CA LYS A 92 16.80 -11.31 -0.97
C LYS A 92 17.48 -10.34 -0.01
N GLN A 93 16.88 -10.15 1.16
CA GLN A 93 17.58 -9.55 2.28
C GLN A 93 18.77 -10.45 2.68
N LEU A 94 19.89 -9.86 3.07
CA LEU A 94 21.10 -10.63 3.44
C LEU A 94 21.28 -10.71 4.96
N GLU A 95 20.62 -9.83 5.69
CA GLU A 95 20.70 -9.72 7.14
C GLU A 95 19.29 -9.72 7.74
N SER A 96 19.16 -9.89 9.05
CA SER A 96 17.86 -9.87 9.72
C SER A 96 17.15 -8.52 9.70
N TRP A 97 17.83 -7.46 9.26
CA TRP A 97 17.39 -6.08 9.42
C TRP A 97 17.30 -5.29 8.09
N ASP A 98 17.81 -5.84 6.99
CA ASP A 98 17.94 -5.12 5.71
C ASP A 98 16.80 -5.41 4.72
N CYS A 99 15.64 -5.90 5.19
CA CYS A 99 14.47 -6.15 4.34
C CYS A 99 13.99 -4.90 3.61
N GLY A 100 14.01 -3.72 4.26
CA GLY A 100 13.70 -2.44 3.61
C GLY A 100 14.71 -2.05 2.51
N ILE A 101 15.99 -2.34 2.73
CA ILE A 101 17.05 -2.11 1.73
C ILE A 101 16.83 -3.02 0.52
N ALA A 102 16.52 -4.30 0.77
CA ALA A 102 16.18 -5.24 -0.28
C ALA A 102 14.96 -4.78 -1.10
N CYS A 103 13.94 -4.17 -0.45
CA CYS A 103 12.85 -3.51 -1.18
C CYS A 103 13.34 -2.39 -2.10
N LEU A 104 14.22 -1.49 -1.63
CA LEU A 104 14.77 -0.42 -2.48
C LEU A 104 15.58 -0.96 -3.68
N LEU A 105 16.34 -2.04 -3.50
CA LEU A 105 17.02 -2.71 -4.61
C LEU A 105 16.04 -3.25 -5.65
N MET A 106 14.96 -3.89 -5.20
CA MET A 106 13.89 -4.39 -6.07
C MET A 106 13.19 -3.25 -6.84
N VAL A 107 12.91 -2.13 -6.17
CA VAL A 107 12.35 -0.93 -6.81
C VAL A 107 13.32 -0.38 -7.86
N ASN A 108 14.60 -0.22 -7.52
CA ASN A 108 15.61 0.27 -8.46
C ASN A 108 15.72 -0.60 -9.71
N ARG A 109 15.69 -1.94 -9.55
CA ARG A 109 15.65 -2.87 -10.68
C ARG A 109 14.38 -2.69 -11.50
N TRP A 110 13.22 -2.68 -10.87
CA TRP A 110 11.93 -2.50 -11.56
C TRP A 110 11.91 -1.22 -12.41
N LEU A 111 12.38 -0.09 -11.86
CA LEU A 111 12.49 1.18 -12.59
C LEU A 111 13.50 1.11 -13.75
N SER A 112 14.60 0.38 -13.57
CA SER A 112 15.66 0.23 -14.59
C SER A 112 15.32 -0.76 -15.71
N THR A 113 14.29 -1.60 -15.55
CA THR A 113 13.97 -2.73 -16.45
C THR A 113 13.07 -2.40 -17.64
N GLN A 114 12.96 -1.12 -18.03
CA GLN A 114 12.30 -0.68 -19.26
C GLN A 114 13.04 -1.23 -20.52
N ASN A 115 12.90 -2.54 -20.80
CA ASN A 115 13.45 -3.34 -21.92
C ASN A 115 14.71 -4.21 -21.66
N LYS A 116 15.00 -4.64 -20.42
CA LYS A 116 16.12 -5.58 -20.15
C LYS A 116 15.70 -6.76 -19.28
N GLU A 117 16.08 -7.97 -19.68
CA GLU A 117 16.06 -9.13 -18.78
C GLU A 117 17.06 -8.90 -17.65
N TYR A 118 16.58 -8.74 -16.42
CA TYR A 118 17.43 -8.75 -15.23
C TYR A 118 17.54 -10.18 -14.70
N SER A 119 18.69 -10.51 -14.10
CA SER A 119 18.85 -11.78 -13.40
C SER A 119 18.16 -11.71 -12.04
N SER A 120 17.62 -12.85 -11.57
CA SER A 120 17.22 -12.99 -10.16
C SER A 120 18.41 -12.92 -9.20
N LYS A 121 19.64 -13.13 -9.69
CA LYS A 121 20.86 -13.04 -8.88
C LYS A 121 21.26 -11.59 -8.66
N MET A 122 21.77 -11.28 -7.48
CA MET A 122 22.37 -9.99 -7.17
C MET A 122 23.55 -9.72 -8.10
N VAL A 123 23.58 -8.55 -8.74
CA VAL A 123 24.67 -8.14 -9.63
C VAL A 123 25.57 -7.11 -8.92
N PRO A 124 26.81 -6.87 -9.38
CA PRO A 124 27.73 -5.93 -8.73
C PRO A 124 27.16 -4.53 -8.51
N GLU A 125 26.28 -4.08 -9.40
CA GLU A 125 25.58 -2.79 -9.28
C GLU A 125 24.61 -2.77 -8.08
N ASP A 126 23.92 -3.89 -7.81
CA ASP A 126 23.03 -3.97 -6.65
C ASP A 126 23.83 -4.00 -5.34
N GLU A 127 24.97 -4.70 -5.30
CA GLU A 127 25.82 -4.72 -4.10
C GLU A 127 26.36 -3.32 -3.80
N LYS A 128 26.86 -2.62 -4.82
CA LYS A 128 27.33 -1.24 -4.66
C LYS A 128 26.22 -0.31 -4.19
N LEU A 129 25.00 -0.46 -4.74
CA LEU A 129 23.84 0.31 -4.30
C LEU A 129 23.49 -0.05 -2.84
N ARG A 130 23.48 -1.33 -2.48
CA ARG A 130 23.23 -1.80 -1.12
C ARG A 130 24.22 -1.20 -0.12
N GLU A 131 25.51 -1.25 -0.42
CA GLU A 131 26.55 -0.63 0.40
C GLU A 131 26.34 0.88 0.56
N THR A 132 25.94 1.56 -0.52
CA THR A 132 25.64 2.99 -0.50
C THR A 132 24.44 3.30 0.40
N LEU A 133 23.34 2.56 0.26
CA LEU A 133 22.14 2.72 1.09
C LEU A 133 22.44 2.49 2.58
N ILE A 134 23.19 1.42 2.89
CA ILE A 134 23.62 1.12 4.26
C ILE A 134 24.52 2.23 4.82
N GLY A 135 25.46 2.72 4.02
CA GLY A 135 26.35 3.82 4.40
C GLY A 135 25.62 5.13 4.64
N ASN A 136 24.62 5.46 3.81
CA ASN A 136 23.82 6.68 3.93
C ASN A 136 22.92 6.66 5.18
N ILE A 137 22.26 5.54 5.45
CA ILE A 137 21.37 5.41 6.61
C ILE A 137 22.18 5.32 7.91
N GLY A 138 23.32 4.63 7.89
CA GLY A 138 24.24 4.56 9.02
C GLY A 138 23.70 3.80 10.24
N ALA A 139 22.60 3.06 10.09
CA ALA A 139 21.95 2.30 11.16
C ALA A 139 21.47 0.93 10.67
N LYS A 140 21.27 0.01 11.61
CA LYS A 140 20.66 -1.31 11.36
C LYS A 140 19.20 -1.37 11.78
N SER A 141 18.73 -0.43 12.60
CA SER A 141 17.32 -0.23 12.95
C SER A 141 16.68 0.67 11.89
N ILE A 142 16.25 0.08 10.77
CA ILE A 142 15.72 0.81 9.61
C ILE A 142 14.25 1.17 9.84
N TRP A 143 13.93 2.45 9.71
CA TRP A 143 12.57 2.99 9.74
C TRP A 143 12.12 3.37 8.34
N THR A 144 10.81 3.46 8.12
CA THR A 144 10.26 3.78 6.80
C THR A 144 10.73 5.15 6.32
N ALA A 145 10.88 6.12 7.21
CA ALA A 145 11.41 7.45 6.88
C ALA A 145 12.81 7.38 6.25
N ASP A 146 13.68 6.47 6.71
CA ASP A 146 15.00 6.26 6.10
C ASP A 146 14.87 5.77 4.67
N LEU A 147 14.00 4.77 4.47
CA LEU A 147 13.76 4.18 3.15
C LEU A 147 13.20 5.21 2.17
N VAL A 148 12.27 6.04 2.63
CA VAL A 148 11.63 7.08 1.81
C VAL A 148 12.63 8.17 1.46
N LEU A 149 13.52 8.54 2.39
CA LEU A 149 14.57 9.52 2.12
C LEU A 149 15.58 8.99 1.08
N GLU A 150 16.01 7.73 1.22
CA GLU A 150 16.87 7.11 0.23
C GLU A 150 16.16 6.89 -1.12
N LEU A 151 14.88 6.51 -1.12
CA LEU A 151 14.07 6.41 -2.33
C LEU A 151 13.98 7.77 -3.04
N HIS A 152 13.75 8.86 -2.30
CA HIS A 152 13.72 10.20 -2.87
C HIS A 152 15.05 10.56 -3.54
N LYS A 153 16.19 10.25 -2.90
CA LYS A 153 17.52 10.44 -3.49
C LYS A 153 17.74 9.58 -4.73
N LEU A 154 17.24 8.34 -4.73
CA LEU A 154 17.34 7.42 -5.87
C LEU A 154 16.55 7.91 -7.09
N LEU A 155 15.36 8.48 -6.87
CA LEU A 155 14.53 9.01 -7.95
C LEU A 155 15.13 10.31 -8.49
N GLY A 156 15.59 11.22 -7.62
CA GLY A 156 16.22 12.47 -8.06
C GLY A 156 15.33 13.34 -8.97
N GLN A 157 15.90 14.41 -9.53
CA GLN A 157 15.17 15.30 -10.44
C GLN A 157 15.13 14.71 -11.86
N GLY A 158 13.92 14.54 -12.42
CA GLY A 158 13.72 14.06 -13.80
C GLY A 158 13.64 12.53 -13.95
N SER A 159 13.47 11.79 -12.85
CA SER A 159 13.09 10.37 -12.91
C SER A 159 11.71 10.19 -13.56
N SER A 160 11.55 9.10 -14.31
CA SER A 160 10.26 8.64 -14.83
C SER A 160 9.46 7.89 -13.75
N ALA A 161 9.56 8.32 -12.51
CA ALA A 161 8.88 7.71 -11.38
C ALA A 161 8.83 8.66 -10.18
N ASP A 162 7.73 8.56 -9.45
CA ASP A 162 7.41 9.28 -8.23
C ASP A 162 7.01 8.30 -7.12
N TYR A 163 6.86 8.81 -5.90
CA TYR A 163 6.35 8.05 -4.77
C TYR A 163 5.30 8.81 -3.98
N ILE A 164 4.49 8.09 -3.21
CA ILE A 164 3.61 8.60 -2.17
C ILE A 164 3.87 7.80 -0.90
N PHE A 165 4.31 8.46 0.17
CA PHE A 165 4.45 7.87 1.49
C PHE A 165 3.25 8.23 2.37
N CYS A 166 2.56 7.21 2.88
CA CYS A 166 1.51 7.34 3.87
C CYS A 166 1.94 6.69 5.18
N SER A 167 1.75 7.39 6.29
CA SER A 167 1.96 6.86 7.64
C SER A 167 0.89 7.39 8.58
N LYS A 168 0.56 6.64 9.62
CA LYS A 168 -0.27 7.12 10.73
C LYS A 168 0.45 8.23 11.50
N ASN A 169 1.77 8.12 11.67
CA ASN A 169 2.59 8.99 12.49
C ASN A 169 3.77 9.54 11.67
N MET A 170 3.82 10.86 11.46
CA MET A 170 4.97 11.51 10.79
C MET A 170 6.06 11.84 11.81
N GLY A 171 6.61 10.79 12.41
CA GLY A 171 7.59 10.84 13.48
C GLY A 171 7.66 9.51 14.22
N VAL A 172 8.40 9.48 15.32
CA VAL A 172 8.51 8.29 16.16
C VAL A 172 7.39 8.23 17.21
N ASP A 173 6.63 7.12 17.22
CA ASP A 173 5.65 6.82 18.26
C ASP A 173 6.34 6.26 19.52
N GLU A 174 6.31 7.03 20.61
CA GLU A 174 6.91 6.64 21.90
C GLU A 174 6.35 5.35 22.50
N SER A 175 5.14 4.93 22.09
CA SER A 175 4.57 3.68 22.57
C SER A 175 5.33 2.44 22.09
N TYR A 176 6.20 2.58 21.07
CA TYR A 176 6.99 1.47 20.53
C TYR A 176 8.34 1.29 21.23
N LYS A 177 8.71 2.15 22.17
CA LYS A 177 10.02 2.10 22.84
C LYS A 177 10.34 0.77 23.51
N ASP A 178 9.32 -0.01 23.89
CA ASP A 178 9.49 -1.28 24.59
C ASP A 178 9.39 -2.50 23.64
N PHE A 179 9.12 -2.28 22.35
CA PHE A 179 8.99 -3.34 21.35
C PHE A 179 10.38 -3.86 20.96
N GLY A 180 10.50 -5.18 20.78
CA GLY A 180 11.79 -5.87 20.62
C GLY A 180 12.72 -5.26 19.56
N TYR A 181 12.19 -4.90 18.39
CA TYR A 181 12.98 -4.29 17.31
C TYR A 181 13.48 -2.88 17.63
N TYR A 182 12.66 -2.05 18.28
CA TYR A 182 12.95 -0.63 18.49
C TYR A 182 13.73 -0.36 19.78
N ARG A 183 13.51 -1.19 20.81
CA ARG A 183 13.95 -0.94 22.20
C ARG A 183 15.41 -0.58 22.34
N ASP A 184 16.29 -1.32 21.68
CA ASP A 184 17.73 -1.21 21.95
C ASP A 184 18.36 0.06 21.32
N ASN A 185 17.71 0.67 20.32
CA ASN A 185 18.22 1.86 19.63
C ASN A 185 17.27 3.07 19.69
N PHE A 186 16.14 2.97 20.40
CA PHE A 186 15.03 3.92 20.33
C PHE A 186 15.43 5.40 20.43
N ALA A 187 16.24 5.76 21.44
CA ALA A 187 16.63 7.15 21.66
C ALA A 187 17.46 7.73 20.49
N ARG A 188 18.37 6.93 19.92
CA ARG A 188 19.18 7.33 18.75
C ARG A 188 18.31 7.35 17.48
N ASP A 189 17.43 6.38 17.33
CA ASP A 189 16.52 6.31 16.19
C ASP A 189 15.55 7.49 16.17
N GLN A 190 15.05 7.91 17.33
CA GLN A 190 14.14 9.04 17.45
C GLN A 190 14.71 10.33 16.88
N GLU A 191 15.96 10.68 17.22
CA GLU A 191 16.63 11.86 16.65
C GLU A 191 16.75 11.75 15.13
N ARG A 192 17.35 10.66 14.65
CA ARG A 192 17.60 10.41 13.22
C ARG A 192 16.32 10.38 12.38
N VAL A 193 15.28 9.71 12.86
CA VAL A 193 14.01 9.57 12.13
C VAL A 193 13.28 10.89 12.06
N ASN A 194 13.29 11.67 13.15
CA ASN A 194 12.73 13.01 13.15
C ASN A 194 13.47 13.93 12.17
N ASP A 195 14.80 13.86 12.12
CA ASP A 195 15.60 14.60 11.14
C ASP A 195 15.27 14.19 9.70
N ALA A 196 15.10 12.89 9.44
CA ALA A 196 14.68 12.39 8.13
C ALA A 196 13.30 12.93 7.72
N PHE A 197 12.34 13.01 8.65
CA PHE A 197 11.03 13.63 8.39
C PHE A 197 11.14 15.12 8.10
N VAL A 198 11.99 15.86 8.83
CA VAL A 198 12.26 17.27 8.54
C VAL A 198 12.82 17.42 7.13
N GLU A 199 13.79 16.61 6.74
CA GLU A 199 14.36 16.63 5.38
C GLU A 199 13.28 16.32 4.34
N LEU A 200 12.49 15.26 4.53
CA LEU A 200 11.39 14.90 3.63
C LEU A 200 10.36 16.00 3.45
N GLN A 201 9.97 16.69 4.53
CA GLN A 201 9.05 17.82 4.47
C GLN A 201 9.63 19.02 3.69
N THR A 202 10.96 19.16 3.66
CA THR A 202 11.61 20.22 2.88
C THR A 202 11.81 19.87 1.41
N CYS A 203 11.97 18.58 1.07
CA CYS A 203 12.31 18.15 -0.28
C CYS A 203 11.15 17.48 -1.06
N SER A 204 10.05 17.12 -0.38
CA SER A 204 8.94 16.37 -0.97
C SER A 204 7.58 16.76 -0.40
N THR A 205 6.58 16.87 -1.28
CA THR A 205 5.17 17.05 -0.88
C THR A 205 4.40 15.73 -0.86
N SER A 206 5.07 14.60 -1.10
CA SER A 206 4.43 13.29 -1.27
C SER A 206 4.32 12.47 0.01
N CYS A 207 4.35 13.13 1.16
CA CYS A 207 4.37 12.52 2.49
C CYS A 207 3.10 12.91 3.24
N PHE A 208 2.25 11.93 3.59
CA PHE A 208 0.92 12.14 4.14
C PHE A 208 0.71 11.42 5.46
N SER A 209 0.21 12.16 6.45
CA SER A 209 -0.31 11.55 7.68
C SER A 209 -1.73 11.04 7.43
N THR A 210 -1.90 9.72 7.38
CA THR A 210 -3.20 9.08 7.23
C THR A 210 -3.43 8.08 8.34
N SER A 211 -4.39 8.36 9.22
CA SER A 211 -4.89 7.31 10.10
C SER A 211 -5.96 6.53 9.35
N HIS A 212 -5.64 5.28 8.98
CA HIS A 212 -6.57 4.34 8.35
C HIS A 212 -6.83 4.58 6.84
N LEU A 213 -5.76 4.52 6.03
CA LEU A 213 -5.89 4.46 4.57
C LEU A 213 -6.69 3.19 4.18
N PRO A 214 -7.76 3.28 3.35
CA PRO A 214 -8.61 2.13 3.05
C PRO A 214 -7.87 1.06 2.26
N LEU A 215 -7.96 -0.21 2.68
CA LEU A 215 -7.36 -1.33 1.94
C LEU A 215 -7.82 -1.42 0.47
N PRO A 216 -9.11 -1.18 0.14
CA PRO A 216 -9.54 -1.16 -1.27
C PRO A 216 -8.80 -0.13 -2.13
N LEU A 217 -8.43 1.02 -1.56
CA LEU A 217 -7.64 2.03 -2.26
C LEU A 217 -6.22 1.52 -2.53
N VAL A 218 -5.58 0.88 -1.54
CA VAL A 218 -4.27 0.23 -1.71
C VAL A 218 -4.34 -0.80 -2.84
N MET A 219 -5.33 -1.70 -2.79
CA MET A 219 -5.53 -2.75 -3.78
C MET A 219 -5.75 -2.19 -5.19
N ASN A 220 -6.57 -1.14 -5.32
CA ASN A 220 -6.83 -0.52 -6.61
C ASN A 220 -5.58 0.17 -7.17
N ALA A 221 -4.82 0.87 -6.32
CA ALA A 221 -3.57 1.51 -6.74
C ALA A 221 -2.57 0.47 -7.27
N VAL A 222 -2.29 -0.60 -6.51
CA VAL A 222 -1.29 -1.62 -6.93
C VAL A 222 -1.78 -2.53 -8.07
N SER A 223 -3.08 -2.54 -8.37
CA SER A 223 -3.60 -3.21 -9.58
C SER A 223 -3.19 -2.50 -10.87
N HIS A 224 -2.74 -1.25 -10.80
CA HIS A 224 -2.18 -0.53 -11.94
C HIS A 224 -0.75 -1.04 -12.25
N PRO A 225 -0.40 -1.38 -13.51
CA PRO A 225 0.89 -2.01 -13.85
C PRO A 225 2.11 -1.12 -13.62
N ASN A 226 1.89 0.18 -13.47
CA ASN A 226 2.94 1.15 -13.13
C ASN A 226 2.98 1.49 -11.63
N CYS A 227 2.23 0.79 -10.78
CA CYS A 227 2.22 1.04 -9.34
C CYS A 227 2.61 -0.21 -8.58
N ILE A 228 3.47 -0.03 -7.58
CA ILE A 228 3.80 -1.00 -6.55
C ILE A 228 3.73 -0.29 -5.20
N ALA A 229 3.73 -1.05 -4.10
CA ALA A 229 3.84 -0.46 -2.78
C ALA A 229 4.85 -1.20 -1.90
N ILE A 230 5.68 -0.48 -1.15
CA ILE A 230 6.45 -1.03 -0.03
C ILE A 230 5.59 -0.87 1.22
N ALA A 231 5.36 -1.95 1.97
CA ALA A 231 4.61 -1.90 3.22
C ALA A 231 5.42 -2.47 4.38
N LEU A 232 5.36 -1.81 5.54
CA LEU A 232 5.84 -2.37 6.79
C LEU A 232 4.71 -3.21 7.41
N VAL A 233 5.01 -4.46 7.74
CA VAL A 233 4.03 -5.38 8.31
C VAL A 233 4.60 -6.07 9.55
N ASP A 234 3.71 -6.51 10.43
CA ASP A 234 4.06 -7.54 11.42
C ASP A 234 4.09 -8.91 10.74
N ASN A 235 5.31 -9.43 10.57
CA ASN A 235 5.56 -10.68 9.86
C ASN A 235 4.90 -11.89 10.54
N THR A 236 4.73 -11.88 11.87
CA THR A 236 4.05 -12.98 12.57
C THR A 236 2.60 -13.10 12.10
N LYS A 237 1.89 -11.96 12.06
CA LYS A 237 0.50 -11.86 11.62
C LYS A 237 0.36 -12.10 10.12
N LEU A 238 1.34 -11.67 9.31
CA LEU A 238 1.36 -11.94 7.87
C LEU A 238 1.39 -13.46 7.59
N HIS A 239 2.15 -14.22 8.39
CA HIS A 239 2.19 -15.67 8.32
C HIS A 239 0.98 -16.37 8.97
N GLY A 240 0.03 -15.60 9.53
CA GLY A 240 -1.17 -16.13 10.17
C GLY A 240 -0.96 -16.60 11.62
N PHE A 241 0.18 -16.26 12.23
CA PHE A 241 0.44 -16.52 13.63
C PHE A 241 0.00 -15.33 14.49
N ASP A 242 -0.56 -15.61 15.66
CA ASP A 242 -0.98 -14.60 16.64
C ASP A 242 0.00 -14.61 17.81
N TRP A 243 1.27 -14.34 17.51
CA TRP A 243 2.32 -14.24 18.53
C TRP A 243 2.32 -12.84 19.15
N SER A 244 2.69 -12.77 20.43
CA SER A 244 2.72 -11.50 21.16
C SER A 244 3.91 -10.60 20.80
N GLU A 245 4.94 -11.15 20.16
CA GLU A 245 6.15 -10.41 19.83
C GLU A 245 6.06 -9.84 18.42
N TYR A 246 6.12 -8.51 18.33
CA TYR A 246 6.17 -7.78 17.08
C TYR A 246 7.45 -8.13 16.30
N LEU A 247 7.29 -8.53 15.04
CA LEU A 247 8.38 -8.74 14.11
C LEU A 247 8.17 -7.91 12.84
N GLY A 248 8.68 -6.67 12.85
CA GLY A 248 8.61 -5.78 11.70
C GLY A 248 9.32 -6.36 10.48
N HIS A 249 8.69 -6.27 9.31
CA HIS A 249 9.23 -6.75 8.05
C HIS A 249 8.69 -5.95 6.87
N TYR A 250 9.56 -5.58 5.93
CA TYR A 250 9.14 -4.89 4.70
C TYR A 250 8.84 -5.90 3.60
N VAL A 251 7.75 -5.67 2.88
CA VAL A 251 7.34 -6.44 1.70
C VAL A 251 6.98 -5.48 0.56
N ILE A 252 7.07 -5.97 -0.68
CA ILE A 252 6.53 -5.24 -1.85
C ILE A 252 5.19 -5.85 -2.24
N ILE A 253 4.15 -5.04 -2.33
CA ILE A 253 2.88 -5.36 -2.96
C ILE A 253 3.02 -5.09 -4.46
N CYS A 254 2.92 -6.15 -5.26
CA CYS A 254 3.08 -6.09 -6.72
C CYS A 254 1.74 -6.16 -7.47
N GLY A 255 0.61 -6.25 -6.76
CA GLY A 255 -0.71 -6.22 -7.35
C GLY A 255 -1.71 -7.17 -6.70
N CYS A 256 -2.79 -7.44 -7.41
CA CYS A 256 -3.87 -8.32 -6.97
C CYS A 256 -4.11 -9.45 -7.99
N SER A 257 -4.57 -10.60 -7.51
CA SER A 257 -4.95 -11.72 -8.38
C SER A 257 -6.28 -12.33 -7.99
N SER A 258 -7.09 -12.64 -9.01
CA SER A 258 -8.33 -13.41 -8.90
C SER A 258 -8.17 -14.86 -9.40
N ASP A 259 -6.94 -15.29 -9.73
CA ASP A 259 -6.68 -16.64 -10.22
C ASP A 259 -7.01 -17.66 -9.11
N PRO A 260 -7.90 -18.64 -9.36
CA PRO A 260 -8.24 -19.65 -8.37
C PRO A 260 -7.02 -20.38 -7.79
N SER A 261 -6.00 -20.65 -8.61
CA SER A 261 -4.76 -21.31 -8.17
C SER A 261 -3.95 -20.45 -7.20
N HIS A 262 -3.99 -19.12 -7.34
CA HIS A 262 -3.37 -18.19 -6.39
C HIS A 262 -4.18 -18.07 -5.10
N LEU A 263 -5.52 -18.11 -5.20
CA LEU A 263 -6.42 -18.09 -4.04
C LEU A 263 -6.24 -19.35 -3.16
N ASP A 264 -6.09 -20.51 -3.78
CA ASP A 264 -5.84 -21.79 -3.09
C ASP A 264 -4.56 -21.75 -2.24
N LEU A 265 -3.54 -21.01 -2.70
CA LEU A 265 -2.27 -20.82 -1.96
C LEU A 265 -2.40 -19.92 -0.73
N THR A 266 -3.51 -19.20 -0.57
CA THR A 266 -3.71 -18.32 0.59
C THR A 266 -4.05 -19.09 1.87
N THR A 267 -4.22 -20.41 1.86
CA THR A 267 -4.47 -21.27 3.05
C THR A 267 -5.77 -21.02 3.85
N ASN A 268 -6.70 -20.16 3.41
CA ASN A 268 -8.06 -20.03 3.99
C ASN A 268 -9.01 -19.25 3.06
N VAL A 269 -9.61 -19.89 2.06
CA VAL A 269 -10.60 -19.24 1.20
C VAL A 269 -11.95 -19.19 1.91
N GLN A 270 -12.25 -18.09 2.58
CA GLN A 270 -13.62 -17.79 3.02
C GLN A 270 -14.01 -16.44 2.41
N ASN A 271 -14.83 -16.49 1.36
CA ASN A 271 -15.56 -15.35 0.77
C ASN A 271 -14.74 -14.21 0.13
N GLU A 272 -13.46 -14.40 -0.18
CA GLU A 272 -12.66 -13.41 -0.94
C GLU A 272 -12.53 -13.86 -2.40
N ASP A 273 -12.75 -12.93 -3.34
CA ASP A 273 -12.61 -13.17 -4.78
C ASP A 273 -11.19 -12.86 -5.31
N ARG A 274 -10.33 -12.29 -4.45
CA ARG A 274 -8.98 -11.81 -4.79
C ARG A 274 -8.00 -11.98 -3.64
N CYS A 275 -6.72 -12.10 -3.99
CA CYS A 275 -5.60 -12.02 -3.06
C CYS A 275 -4.61 -10.91 -3.47
N LEU A 276 -3.86 -10.42 -2.48
CA LEU A 276 -2.70 -9.58 -2.71
C LEU A 276 -1.49 -10.44 -3.09
N VAL A 277 -0.72 -9.99 -4.06
CA VAL A 277 0.50 -10.62 -4.52
C VAL A 277 1.69 -9.83 -3.98
N LEU A 278 2.44 -10.45 -3.08
CA LEU A 278 3.57 -9.82 -2.40
C LEU A 278 4.90 -10.43 -2.83
N LYS A 279 5.96 -9.64 -2.84
CA LYS A 279 7.34 -10.13 -2.82
C LYS A 279 7.90 -10.00 -1.41
N ASN A 280 8.27 -11.13 -0.83
CA ASN A 280 8.87 -11.21 0.50
C ASN A 280 10.40 -11.33 0.38
N THR A 281 11.12 -10.34 0.91
CA THR A 281 12.58 -10.28 0.85
C THR A 281 13.28 -11.37 1.66
N GLY A 282 12.58 -11.99 2.62
CA GLY A 282 13.12 -13.04 3.49
C GLY A 282 13.06 -14.46 2.92
N ARG A 283 12.46 -14.66 1.74
CA ARG A 283 12.30 -15.99 1.12
C ARG A 283 13.32 -16.21 -0.01
N ASP A 284 13.80 -17.45 -0.12
CA ASP A 284 14.78 -17.89 -1.12
C ASP A 284 14.13 -18.36 -2.44
N ASP A 285 13.46 -19.52 -2.40
CA ASP A 285 13.07 -20.24 -3.63
C ASP A 285 11.73 -19.76 -4.23
N ASP A 286 10.79 -19.35 -3.38
CA ASP A 286 9.53 -18.75 -3.79
C ASP A 286 9.31 -17.43 -3.04
N PRO A 287 9.80 -16.31 -3.61
CA PRO A 287 9.65 -15.01 -3.00
C PRO A 287 8.23 -14.45 -3.11
N THR A 288 7.37 -15.09 -3.92
CA THR A 288 6.00 -14.62 -4.12
C THR A 288 5.11 -15.17 -3.02
N MET A 289 4.31 -14.29 -2.42
CA MET A 289 3.29 -14.69 -1.45
C MET A 289 1.94 -14.23 -1.95
N TYR A 290 0.97 -15.13 -1.88
CA TYR A 290 -0.44 -14.82 -2.09
C TYR A 290 -1.11 -14.72 -0.73
N VAL A 291 -1.66 -13.55 -0.42
CA VAL A 291 -2.17 -13.24 0.92
C VAL A 291 -3.59 -12.72 0.82
N LEU A 292 -4.48 -13.21 1.67
CA LEU A 292 -5.84 -12.66 1.78
C LEU A 292 -5.77 -11.18 2.17
N PRO A 293 -6.61 -10.30 1.58
CA PRO A 293 -6.64 -8.88 1.91
C PRO A 293 -6.75 -8.63 3.42
N SER A 294 -7.67 -9.33 4.09
CA SER A 294 -7.89 -9.24 5.54
C SER A 294 -6.67 -9.63 6.40
N ARG A 295 -5.84 -10.56 5.94
CA ARG A 295 -4.61 -10.97 6.65
C ARG A 295 -3.50 -9.94 6.48
N PHE A 296 -3.33 -9.46 5.25
CA PHE A 296 -2.41 -8.36 4.98
C PHE A 296 -2.79 -7.15 5.83
N GLU A 297 -4.05 -6.73 5.81
CA GLU A 297 -4.53 -5.58 6.57
C GLU A 297 -4.28 -5.74 8.08
N ARG A 298 -4.53 -6.93 8.64
CA ARG A 298 -4.21 -7.20 10.06
C ARG A 298 -2.72 -7.07 10.36
N SER A 299 -1.85 -7.51 9.45
CA SER A 299 -0.39 -7.41 9.62
C SER A 299 0.13 -5.99 9.43
N TRP A 300 -0.42 -5.24 8.46
CA TRP A 300 -0.04 -3.87 8.14
C TRP A 300 -0.56 -2.87 9.17
N ARG A 301 -1.70 -3.14 9.82
CA ARG A 301 -2.28 -2.32 10.90
C ARG A 301 -1.84 -2.73 12.30
N ALA A 302 -0.87 -3.62 12.41
CA ALA A 302 -0.37 -4.06 13.70
C ALA A 302 0.33 -2.92 14.45
N SER A 303 0.31 -2.93 15.78
CA SER A 303 1.15 -2.01 16.55
C SER A 303 2.62 -2.15 16.13
N GLY A 304 3.32 -1.03 15.99
CA GLY A 304 4.71 -0.98 15.54
C GLY A 304 4.90 -0.71 14.05
N THR A 305 3.87 -0.85 13.21
CA THR A 305 4.02 -0.61 11.75
C THR A 305 3.69 0.80 11.29
N ASP A 306 3.04 1.60 12.15
CA ASP A 306 2.47 2.92 11.84
C ASP A 306 1.55 2.96 10.60
N ASP A 307 0.97 1.84 10.18
CA ASP A 307 0.26 1.72 8.90
C ASP A 307 1.14 2.23 7.72
N ASP A 308 2.46 2.11 7.83
CA ASP A 308 3.41 2.64 6.86
C ASP A 308 3.28 1.94 5.50
N ILE A 309 3.06 2.75 4.46
CA ILE A 309 3.02 2.29 3.07
C ILE A 309 3.57 3.35 2.13
N VAL A 310 4.42 2.92 1.20
CA VAL A 310 5.07 3.78 0.20
C VAL A 310 4.66 3.27 -1.18
N PHE A 311 3.78 3.98 -1.87
CA PHE A 311 3.49 3.73 -3.27
C PHE A 311 4.65 4.25 -4.11
N VAL A 312 5.09 3.46 -5.09
CA VAL A 312 6.04 3.88 -6.11
C VAL A 312 5.34 3.78 -7.46
N ILE A 313 5.31 4.89 -8.19
CA ILE A 313 4.57 5.05 -9.43
C ILE A 313 5.56 5.33 -10.55
N ARG A 314 5.54 4.51 -11.59
CA ARG A 314 6.33 4.70 -12.81
C ARG A 314 5.52 5.54 -13.81
N GLN A 315 6.14 6.57 -14.37
CA GLN A 315 5.59 7.43 -15.43
C GLN A 315 5.86 6.83 -16.82
#